data_AF-A0A6L2R558-F1
#
_entry.id   AF-A0A6L2R558-F1
#
_cell.length_a   1.000
_cell.length_b   1.000
_cell.length_c   1.000
_cell.angle_alpha   90.00
_cell.angle_beta   90.00
_cell.angle_gamma   90.00
#
_symmetry.space_group_name_H-M   'P 1'
#
loop_
_entity.id
_entity.type
_entity.pdbx_description
1 polymer ?
#
loop_
_entity_poly.entity_id
_entity_poly.type
_entity_poly.pdbx_seq_one_letter_code
_entity_poly.pdbx_strand_id
1 'polypeptide(L)'
;MNDAQNTRPRRLLRDVVCDLDKDILKLLLRRYNLVRRMYNTKGFLDLKDEKILRASWQTAVARVSKDFRLAGNLFALLQDITFLPRPAPSPEGSGPDGDGQTDSARREHVLRSAFNLAPPQKPVRLHMAAPFACRATRAYLMLAAATGQAVRISPCLMNDPIVDFVKALNQAGASLTRENEGVFSRESAPLGVPDKVLHVGDSAWNFFLLLAHYLGRPSRVKFTGETALKMTDFSITRLFLPLLGARLVPVVPKSEGLPVRLECSGMFPESVSLPADLPAEFAQALLLAAPLYVKPFSADFGLHPQRDGIFARTLPLLSFLGARHRVDGATVHITPGPLSLPAQPDLPLEPELANFFLALPLALGGEARLAGFWPHWSGADSGVRILQGIGLELREENGEVRAKAVTPLRAACLSTLPADLPPEWFPLPAALAACAALRGGEALLPKLFCYNEEVDGFLRALGLEMAVDGHVFKAESCEHTVWNAPTPVWALAFALAACAKPHRKLGNPGCVTELYPAFWSLYNALPDPAEKVVREEKSRESAIKPVKRRIKAK
;
A
#
# COMPACT_ATOMS: atom_id res chain seq x y z
N MET A 1 -47.63 -34.67 -38.68
CA MET A 1 -47.27 -33.27 -38.41
C MET A 1 -47.08 -33.13 -36.91
N ASN A 2 -45.82 -33.14 -36.45
CA ASN A 2 -45.47 -32.98 -35.04
C ASN A 2 -44.97 -31.54 -34.83
N ASP A 3 -45.73 -30.77 -34.06
CA ASP A 3 -45.29 -29.49 -33.50
C ASP A 3 -44.38 -29.76 -32.31
N ALA A 4 -43.07 -29.60 -32.51
CA ALA A 4 -42.08 -29.63 -31.44
C ALA A 4 -42.10 -28.28 -30.70
N GLN A 5 -42.69 -28.26 -29.52
CA GLN A 5 -42.64 -27.12 -28.59
C GLN A 5 -41.19 -26.79 -28.24
N ASN A 6 -40.77 -25.61 -28.68
CA ASN A 6 -39.47 -24.99 -28.45
C ASN A 6 -39.34 -24.54 -26.98
N THR A 7 -39.02 -25.47 -26.09
CA THR A 7 -38.75 -25.21 -24.67
C THR A 7 -37.29 -24.77 -24.51
N ARG A 8 -37.00 -23.49 -24.76
CA ARG A 8 -35.72 -22.92 -24.33
C ARG A 8 -35.64 -22.96 -22.80
N PRO A 9 -34.56 -23.48 -22.20
CA PRO A 9 -34.42 -23.51 -20.75
C PRO A 9 -34.47 -22.09 -20.19
N ARG A 10 -35.34 -21.86 -19.20
CA ARG A 10 -35.42 -20.57 -18.49
C ARG A 10 -34.05 -20.29 -17.87
N ARG A 11 -33.42 -19.17 -18.25
CA ARG A 11 -32.18 -18.70 -17.62
C ARG A 11 -32.39 -18.58 -16.11
N LEU A 12 -31.39 -18.98 -15.35
CA LEU A 12 -31.44 -18.89 -13.91
C LEU A 12 -31.34 -17.40 -13.53
N LEU A 13 -32.11 -16.97 -12.52
CA LEU A 13 -32.14 -15.56 -12.12
C LEU A 13 -30.75 -15.02 -11.77
N ARG A 14 -29.87 -15.87 -11.23
CA ARG A 14 -28.46 -15.53 -10.97
C ARG A 14 -27.72 -15.07 -12.23
N ASP A 15 -27.97 -15.69 -13.38
CA ASP A 15 -27.30 -15.35 -14.64
C ASP A 15 -27.81 -14.00 -15.15
N VAL A 16 -29.10 -13.71 -14.95
CA VAL A 16 -29.71 -12.42 -15.26
C VAL A 16 -29.12 -11.30 -14.39
N VAL A 17 -28.95 -11.55 -13.09
CA VAL A 17 -28.29 -10.59 -12.18
C VAL A 17 -26.84 -10.35 -12.61
N CYS A 18 -26.09 -11.40 -12.93
CA CYS A 18 -24.71 -11.27 -13.42
C CYS A 18 -24.62 -10.46 -14.72
N ASP A 19 -25.61 -10.57 -15.61
CA ASP A 19 -25.68 -9.77 -16.84
C ASP A 19 -26.00 -8.30 -16.51
N LEU A 20 -26.92 -8.03 -15.57
CA LEU A 20 -27.19 -6.67 -15.08
C LEU A 20 -25.96 -6.02 -14.45
N ASP A 21 -25.18 -6.77 -13.67
CA ASP A 21 -23.94 -6.26 -13.05
C ASP A 21 -22.92 -5.82 -14.11
N LYS A 22 -22.79 -6.57 -15.22
CA LYS A 22 -21.93 -6.18 -16.36
C LYS A 22 -22.43 -4.89 -17.00
N ASP A 23 -23.74 -4.73 -17.17
CA ASP A 23 -24.32 -3.52 -17.76
C ASP A 23 -24.16 -2.31 -16.85
N ILE A 24 -24.32 -2.48 -15.54
CA ILE A 24 -24.02 -1.45 -14.53
C ILE A 24 -22.55 -1.01 -14.70
N LEU A 25 -21.59 -1.93 -14.71
CA LEU A 25 -20.17 -1.61 -14.88
C LEU A 25 -19.89 -0.87 -16.19
N LYS A 26 -20.54 -1.24 -17.30
CA LYS A 26 -20.42 -0.52 -18.59
C LYS A 26 -20.94 0.92 -18.49
N LEU A 27 -22.09 1.13 -17.86
CA LEU A 27 -22.67 2.46 -17.65
C LEU A 27 -21.80 3.32 -16.73
N LEU A 28 -21.26 2.73 -15.66
CA LEU A 28 -20.33 3.40 -14.75
C LEU A 28 -19.06 3.87 -15.49
N LEU A 29 -18.45 2.99 -16.30
CA LEU A 29 -17.28 3.33 -17.11
C LEU A 29 -17.60 4.43 -18.13
N ARG A 30 -18.77 4.37 -18.78
CA ARG A 30 -19.23 5.41 -19.72
C ARG A 30 -19.38 6.75 -19.02
N ARG A 31 -20.03 6.79 -17.84
CA ARG A 31 -20.18 8.00 -17.03
C ARG A 31 -18.82 8.58 -16.66
N TYR A 32 -17.91 7.77 -16.12
CA TYR A 32 -16.56 8.19 -15.74
C TYR A 32 -15.82 8.86 -16.92
N ASN A 33 -15.85 8.23 -18.10
CA ASN A 33 -15.21 8.80 -19.29
C ASN A 33 -15.82 10.13 -19.74
N LEU A 34 -17.14 10.32 -19.59
CA LEU A 34 -17.78 11.60 -19.89
C LEU A 34 -17.38 12.69 -18.88
N VAL A 35 -17.42 12.37 -17.58
CA VAL A 35 -17.01 13.31 -16.52
C VAL A 35 -15.55 13.72 -16.69
N ARG A 36 -14.65 12.77 -17.01
CA ARG A 36 -13.24 13.06 -17.25
C ARG A 36 -13.00 13.99 -18.44
N ARG A 37 -13.88 13.98 -19.46
CA ARG A 37 -13.84 14.94 -20.58
C ARG A 37 -14.32 16.33 -20.19
N MET A 38 -15.10 16.45 -19.11
CA MET A 38 -15.55 17.73 -18.56
C MET A 38 -14.50 18.39 -17.65
N TYR A 39 -13.42 17.68 -17.31
CA TYR A 39 -12.36 18.25 -16.48
C TYR A 39 -11.66 19.40 -17.19
N ASN A 40 -11.39 20.46 -16.44
CA ASN A 40 -10.62 21.59 -16.91
C ASN A 40 -9.14 21.23 -17.12
N THR A 41 -8.35 22.18 -17.61
CA THR A 41 -6.89 22.03 -17.81
C THR A 41 -6.12 21.69 -16.54
N LYS A 42 -6.69 21.93 -15.36
CA LYS A 42 -6.12 21.59 -14.05
C LYS A 42 -6.54 20.21 -13.56
N GLY A 43 -7.34 19.46 -14.33
CA GLY A 43 -7.74 18.10 -14.01
C GLY A 43 -8.92 17.98 -13.04
N PHE A 44 -9.71 19.04 -12.86
CA PHE A 44 -10.89 19.03 -11.97
C PHE A 44 -12.16 19.42 -12.71
N LEU A 45 -13.30 18.93 -12.24
CA LEU A 45 -14.62 19.39 -12.67
C LEU A 45 -14.87 20.81 -12.15
N ASP A 46 -15.54 21.67 -12.92
CA ASP A 46 -15.97 22.98 -12.42
C ASP A 46 -17.02 22.81 -11.31
N LEU A 47 -16.95 23.67 -10.28
CA LEU A 47 -17.86 23.68 -9.13
C LEU A 47 -19.33 23.86 -9.55
N LYS A 48 -19.58 24.57 -10.65
CA LYS A 48 -20.93 24.74 -11.20
C LYS A 48 -21.46 23.44 -11.79
N ASP A 49 -20.66 22.78 -12.63
CA ASP A 49 -21.02 21.52 -13.26
C ASP A 49 -21.21 20.41 -12.23
N GLU A 50 -20.33 20.34 -11.22
CA GLU A 50 -20.46 19.37 -10.14
C GLU A 50 -21.79 19.53 -9.38
N LYS A 51 -22.16 20.78 -9.05
CA LYS A 51 -23.45 21.07 -8.38
C LYS A 51 -24.63 20.64 -9.24
N ILE A 52 -24.60 20.89 -10.54
CA ILE A 52 -25.66 20.49 -11.48
C ILE A 52 -25.77 18.96 -11.53
N LEU A 53 -24.64 18.26 -11.70
CA LEU A 53 -24.62 16.79 -11.73
C LEU A 53 -25.15 16.20 -10.41
N ARG A 54 -24.76 16.78 -9.27
CA ARG A 54 -25.21 16.33 -7.94
C ARG A 54 -26.71 16.52 -7.73
N ALA A 55 -27.25 17.68 -8.10
CA ALA A 55 -28.68 17.97 -7.97
C ALA A 55 -29.52 17.06 -8.87
N SER A 56 -29.10 16.86 -10.12
CA SER A 56 -29.74 15.94 -11.07
C SER A 56 -29.74 14.50 -10.55
N TRP A 57 -28.60 14.04 -10.03
CA TRP A 57 -28.46 12.72 -9.42
C TRP A 57 -29.38 12.52 -8.20
N GLN A 58 -29.39 13.47 -7.26
CA GLN A 58 -30.26 13.41 -6.08
C GLN A 58 -31.74 13.33 -6.47
N THR A 59 -32.15 14.10 -7.47
CA THR A 59 -33.53 14.07 -7.99
C THR A 59 -33.89 12.71 -8.58
N ALA A 60 -32.96 12.06 -9.30
CA ALA A 60 -33.17 10.73 -9.86
C ALA A 60 -33.27 9.66 -8.76
N VAL A 61 -32.35 9.67 -7.77
CA VAL A 61 -32.36 8.69 -6.67
C VAL A 61 -33.61 8.79 -5.83
N ALA A 62 -34.11 10.01 -5.57
CA ALA A 62 -35.34 10.23 -4.79
C ALA A 62 -36.59 9.56 -5.39
N ARG A 63 -36.58 9.21 -6.69
CA ARG A 63 -37.68 8.48 -7.35
C ARG A 63 -37.66 6.98 -7.07
N VAL A 64 -36.50 6.42 -6.71
CA VAL A 64 -36.28 4.97 -6.58
C VAL A 64 -35.91 4.54 -5.16
N SER A 65 -35.45 5.46 -4.32
CA SER A 65 -35.11 5.19 -2.92
C SER A 65 -35.51 6.35 -2.02
N LYS A 66 -36.02 6.00 -0.84
CA LYS A 66 -36.30 6.94 0.25
C LYS A 66 -35.11 7.14 1.19
N ASP A 67 -34.02 6.39 0.99
CA ASP A 67 -32.81 6.55 1.78
C ASP A 67 -32.02 7.78 1.31
N PHE A 68 -31.97 8.80 2.16
CA PHE A 68 -31.23 10.03 1.87
C PHE A 68 -29.70 9.81 1.80
N ARG A 69 -29.17 8.79 2.49
CA ARG A 69 -27.73 8.48 2.53
C ARG A 69 -27.28 7.86 1.22
N LEU A 70 -28.11 6.99 0.64
CA LEU A 70 -27.84 6.32 -0.63
C LEU A 70 -27.46 7.31 -1.75
N ALA A 71 -28.24 8.39 -1.90
CA ALA A 71 -28.00 9.38 -2.94
C ALA A 71 -26.62 10.07 -2.81
N GLY A 72 -26.25 10.46 -1.59
CA GLY A 72 -24.98 11.12 -1.31
C GLY A 72 -23.79 10.18 -1.44
N ASN A 73 -23.87 9.01 -0.81
CA ASN A 73 -22.79 8.03 -0.77
C ASN A 73 -22.50 7.48 -2.17
N LEU A 74 -23.55 7.12 -2.92
CA LEU A 74 -23.36 6.60 -4.28
C LEU A 74 -22.82 7.70 -5.21
N PHE A 75 -23.26 8.97 -5.08
CA PHE A 75 -22.67 10.04 -5.89
C PHE A 75 -21.17 10.22 -5.60
N ALA A 76 -20.77 10.21 -4.32
CA ALA A 76 -19.37 10.34 -3.94
C ALA A 76 -18.54 9.18 -4.52
N LEU A 77 -19.00 7.94 -4.32
CA LEU A 77 -18.40 6.75 -4.94
C LEU A 77 -18.27 6.91 -6.46
N LEU A 78 -19.33 7.34 -7.15
CA LEU A 78 -19.32 7.54 -8.60
C LEU A 78 -18.31 8.58 -9.10
N GLN A 79 -17.91 9.54 -8.27
CA GLN A 79 -16.88 10.52 -8.61
C GLN A 79 -15.48 10.02 -8.30
N ASP A 80 -15.32 9.22 -7.25
CA ASP A 80 -14.02 8.76 -6.76
C ASP A 80 -13.60 7.40 -7.34
N ILE A 81 -14.49 6.64 -8.00
CA ILE A 81 -14.11 5.38 -8.66
C ILE A 81 -13.09 5.66 -9.77
N THR A 82 -11.92 5.04 -9.63
CA THR A 82 -10.90 4.99 -10.66
C THR A 82 -11.09 3.77 -11.55
N PHE A 83 -11.20 4.00 -12.86
CA PHE A 83 -11.20 2.93 -13.85
C PHE A 83 -9.84 2.80 -14.52
N LEU A 84 -9.46 1.56 -14.88
CA LEU A 84 -8.28 1.31 -15.69
C LEU A 84 -8.34 2.10 -17.00
N PRO A 85 -7.21 2.66 -17.48
CA PRO A 85 -7.13 3.34 -18.77
C PRO A 85 -7.67 2.46 -19.90
N ARG A 86 -8.17 3.10 -20.97
CA ARG A 86 -8.54 2.36 -22.18
C ARG A 86 -7.29 1.68 -22.74
N PRO A 87 -7.34 0.39 -23.14
CA PRO A 87 -6.22 -0.25 -23.81
C PRO A 87 -5.80 0.58 -25.02
N ALA A 88 -4.50 0.78 -25.20
CA ALA A 88 -4.00 1.38 -26.44
C ALA A 88 -4.42 0.49 -27.62
N PRO A 89 -4.84 1.07 -28.76
CA PRO A 89 -5.07 0.26 -29.96
C PRO A 89 -3.76 -0.44 -30.33
N SER A 90 -3.82 -1.76 -30.50
CA SER A 90 -2.69 -2.57 -30.94
C SER A 90 -2.15 -2.04 -32.28
N PRO A 91 -0.82 -1.95 -32.49
CA PRO A 91 -0.25 -1.53 -33.78
C PRO A 91 -0.52 -2.52 -34.93
N GLU A 92 -0.96 -3.74 -34.63
CA GLU A 92 -1.09 -4.84 -35.61
C GLU A 92 -2.50 -4.97 -36.20
N GLY A 93 -3.10 -3.85 -36.62
CA GLY A 93 -4.46 -3.84 -37.16
C GLY A 93 -4.70 -2.86 -38.32
N SER A 94 -3.66 -2.29 -38.91
CA SER A 94 -3.78 -1.45 -40.11
C SER A 94 -3.22 -2.19 -41.33
N GLY A 95 -4.00 -3.15 -41.84
CA GLY A 95 -3.92 -3.49 -43.26
C GLY A 95 -4.67 -2.42 -44.06
N PRO A 96 -4.16 -2.03 -45.25
CA PRO A 96 -4.90 -1.13 -46.12
C PRO A 96 -6.04 -1.92 -46.80
N ASP A 97 -7.11 -1.20 -47.09
CA ASP A 97 -8.23 -1.58 -47.96
C ASP A 97 -9.45 -2.25 -47.30
N GLY A 98 -10.63 -1.63 -47.51
CA GLY A 98 -11.92 -2.29 -47.40
C GLY A 98 -13.00 -1.56 -46.59
N ASP A 99 -13.55 -0.51 -47.17
CA ASP A 99 -14.96 -0.07 -47.15
C ASP A 99 -15.83 -0.05 -45.88
N GLY A 100 -16.69 0.97 -45.86
CA GLY A 100 -17.59 1.30 -44.77
C GLY A 100 -18.73 0.31 -44.52
N GLN A 101 -19.22 0.43 -43.28
CA GLN A 101 -20.46 -0.08 -42.71
C GLN A 101 -20.44 -1.48 -42.11
N THR A 102 -21.00 -1.53 -40.88
CA THR A 102 -21.30 -2.69 -40.03
C THR A 102 -20.13 -3.40 -39.38
N ASP A 103 -19.68 -2.88 -38.23
CA ASP A 103 -19.42 -3.72 -37.04
C ASP A 103 -19.08 -2.84 -35.81
N SER A 104 -20.06 -2.07 -35.34
CA SER A 104 -19.99 -1.39 -34.03
C SER A 104 -20.08 -2.38 -32.85
N ALA A 105 -20.46 -3.64 -33.10
CA ALA A 105 -20.57 -4.68 -32.09
C ALA A 105 -19.28 -5.49 -31.85
N ARG A 106 -18.34 -5.55 -32.82
CA ARG A 106 -17.09 -6.32 -32.67
C ARG A 106 -15.92 -5.57 -32.04
N ARG A 107 -16.06 -4.26 -31.79
CA ARG A 107 -15.03 -3.43 -31.13
C ARG A 107 -15.07 -3.48 -29.58
N GLU A 108 -15.96 -4.26 -28.97
CA GLU A 108 -16.21 -4.24 -27.52
C GLU A 108 -15.34 -5.19 -26.66
N HIS A 109 -14.50 -6.05 -27.23
CA HIS A 109 -13.66 -6.98 -26.46
C HIS A 109 -12.15 -6.78 -26.70
N VAL A 110 -11.67 -5.54 -26.64
CA VAL A 110 -10.23 -5.35 -26.36
C VAL A 110 -10.03 -5.72 -24.90
N LEU A 111 -9.74 -7.01 -24.64
CA LEU A 111 -9.36 -7.53 -23.34
C LEU A 111 -8.26 -6.64 -22.78
N ARG A 112 -8.51 -6.00 -21.63
CA ARG A 112 -7.47 -5.27 -20.89
C ARG A 112 -6.34 -6.26 -20.60
N SER A 113 -5.14 -5.98 -21.08
CA SER A 113 -3.97 -6.84 -20.90
C SER A 113 -3.62 -6.94 -19.42
N ALA A 114 -3.93 -8.07 -18.78
CA ALA A 114 -3.48 -8.33 -17.42
C ALA A 114 -1.97 -8.55 -17.39
N PHE A 115 -1.32 -8.15 -16.31
CA PHE A 115 0.11 -8.35 -16.10
C PHE A 115 0.39 -9.83 -15.87
N ASN A 116 1.21 -10.43 -16.73
CA ASN A 116 1.51 -11.85 -16.70
C ASN A 116 2.73 -12.13 -15.82
N LEU A 117 2.50 -12.75 -14.66
CA LEU A 117 3.54 -13.19 -13.74
C LEU A 117 4.12 -14.51 -14.21
N ALA A 118 5.27 -14.46 -14.89
CA ALA A 118 6.00 -15.62 -15.36
C ALA A 118 7.49 -15.52 -15.01
N PRO A 119 7.84 -15.61 -13.72
CA PRO A 119 9.24 -15.57 -13.30
C PRO A 119 9.97 -16.83 -13.79
N PRO A 120 11.27 -16.74 -14.10
CA PRO A 120 12.04 -17.89 -14.55
C PRO A 120 12.13 -18.94 -13.45
N GLN A 121 11.97 -20.20 -13.85
CA GLN A 121 12.00 -21.36 -12.95
C GLN A 121 13.44 -21.83 -12.73
N LYS A 122 14.23 -20.99 -12.06
CA LYS A 122 15.63 -21.25 -11.69
C LYS A 122 15.86 -20.88 -10.23
N PRO A 123 16.82 -21.52 -9.53
CA PRO A 123 17.22 -21.11 -8.19
C PRO A 123 17.55 -19.62 -8.15
N VAL A 124 16.99 -18.91 -7.18
CA VAL A 124 17.23 -17.47 -7.01
C VAL A 124 18.65 -17.23 -6.52
N ARG A 125 19.27 -16.16 -7.01
CA ARG A 125 20.52 -15.59 -6.52
C ARG A 125 20.31 -14.09 -6.38
N LEU A 126 19.57 -13.70 -5.36
CA LEU A 126 19.28 -12.30 -5.10
C LEU A 126 20.38 -11.69 -4.23
N HIS A 127 21.01 -10.62 -4.71
CA HIS A 127 21.89 -9.78 -3.92
C HIS A 127 21.58 -8.32 -4.23
N MET A 128 21.13 -7.58 -3.21
CA MET A 128 20.70 -6.19 -3.37
C MET A 128 20.84 -5.39 -2.07
N ALA A 129 20.91 -4.07 -2.21
CA ALA A 129 20.59 -3.18 -1.10
C ALA A 129 19.13 -3.42 -0.67
N ALA A 130 18.89 -3.58 0.63
CA ALA A 130 17.56 -3.87 1.09
C ALA A 130 16.63 -2.65 0.96
N PRO A 131 15.32 -2.85 0.81
CA PRO A 131 14.37 -1.77 1.04
C PRO A 131 14.48 -1.32 2.50
N PHE A 132 14.71 -0.03 2.72
CA PHE A 132 14.79 0.55 4.06
C PHE A 132 13.42 0.98 4.59
N ALA A 133 13.26 0.95 5.91
CA ALA A 133 12.00 1.16 6.61
C ALA A 133 11.32 2.49 6.23
N CYS A 134 10.14 2.37 5.61
CA CYS A 134 9.30 3.49 5.17
C CYS A 134 8.79 4.29 6.37
N ARG A 135 8.39 3.60 7.45
CA ARG A 135 7.89 4.27 8.65
C ARG A 135 8.98 5.09 9.34
N ALA A 136 10.15 4.49 9.59
CA ALA A 136 11.28 5.19 10.20
C ALA A 136 11.71 6.42 9.36
N THR A 137 11.78 6.27 8.04
CA THR A 137 12.07 7.38 7.11
C THR A 137 11.14 8.56 7.33
N ARG A 138 9.82 8.34 7.30
CA ARG A 138 8.83 9.41 7.49
C ARG A 138 8.86 10.00 8.90
N ALA A 139 9.15 9.21 9.93
CA ALA A 139 9.34 9.73 11.28
C ALA A 139 10.52 10.70 11.35
N TYR A 140 11.69 10.34 10.80
CA TYR A 140 12.84 11.25 10.70
C TYR A 140 12.51 12.52 9.89
N LEU A 141 11.84 12.38 8.75
CA LEU A 141 11.43 13.55 7.94
C LEU A 141 10.49 14.48 8.71
N MET A 142 9.52 13.91 9.43
CA MET A 142 8.59 14.69 10.24
C MET A 142 9.32 15.44 11.35
N LEU A 143 10.19 14.76 12.10
CA LEU A 143 10.93 15.35 13.21
C LEU A 143 11.95 16.39 12.73
N ALA A 144 12.61 16.15 11.59
CA ALA A 144 13.51 17.11 10.96
C ALA A 144 12.76 18.37 10.56
N ALA A 145 11.62 18.24 9.87
CA ALA A 145 10.77 19.37 9.53
C ALA A 145 10.25 20.11 10.77
N ALA A 146 9.76 19.37 11.77
CA ALA A 146 9.16 19.91 12.97
C ALA A 146 10.18 20.63 13.90
N THR A 147 11.45 20.27 13.82
CA THR A 147 12.55 20.88 14.61
C THR A 147 13.44 21.82 13.80
N GLY A 148 13.32 21.82 12.47
CA GLY A 148 14.19 22.60 11.57
C GLY A 148 15.59 22.00 11.38
N GLN A 149 15.86 20.80 11.89
CA GLN A 149 17.19 20.18 11.82
C GLN A 149 17.49 19.60 10.43
N ALA A 150 18.76 19.68 10.04
CA ALA A 150 19.25 19.06 8.80
C ALA A 150 19.24 17.53 8.91
N VAL A 151 18.85 16.86 7.82
CA VAL A 151 18.88 15.39 7.73
C VAL A 151 19.14 14.96 6.30
N ARG A 152 19.90 13.88 6.12
CA ARG A 152 20.22 13.27 4.83
C ARG A 152 19.91 11.78 4.92
N ILE A 153 18.80 11.37 4.29
CA ILE A 153 18.34 9.99 4.27
C ILE A 153 18.55 9.44 2.85
N SER A 154 19.58 8.60 2.68
CA SER A 154 19.88 7.94 1.41
C SER A 154 20.75 6.69 1.65
N PRO A 155 20.41 5.52 1.08
CA PRO A 155 19.24 5.25 0.25
C PRO A 155 17.91 5.31 1.04
N CYS A 156 16.78 5.57 0.37
CA CYS A 156 15.46 5.32 0.96
C CYS A 156 14.48 4.77 -0.09
N LEU A 157 13.42 4.10 0.37
CA LEU A 157 12.46 3.35 -0.47
C LEU A 157 11.73 4.19 -1.55
N MET A 158 11.68 5.52 -1.39
CA MET A 158 11.08 6.50 -2.31
C MET A 158 9.75 6.06 -2.95
N ASN A 159 8.89 5.45 -2.15
CA ASN A 159 7.55 5.02 -2.52
C ASN A 159 6.52 6.15 -2.33
N ASP A 160 5.28 5.93 -2.81
CA ASP A 160 4.22 6.95 -2.83
C ASP A 160 4.02 7.64 -1.46
N PRO A 161 3.94 6.92 -0.31
CA PRO A 161 3.82 7.54 1.01
C PRO A 161 4.95 8.51 1.37
N ILE A 162 6.22 8.20 1.04
CA ILE A 162 7.35 9.10 1.30
C ILE A 162 7.26 10.31 0.38
N VAL A 163 6.99 10.08 -0.91
CA VAL A 163 6.91 11.14 -1.92
C VAL A 163 5.84 12.15 -1.57
N ASP A 164 4.65 11.69 -1.19
CA ASP A 164 3.56 12.57 -0.81
C ASP A 164 3.82 13.26 0.52
N PHE A 165 4.49 12.59 1.45
CA PHE A 165 4.84 13.23 2.72
C PHE A 165 5.85 14.36 2.53
N VAL A 166 6.85 14.18 1.67
CA VAL A 166 7.79 15.26 1.31
C VAL A 166 7.05 16.46 0.71
N LYS A 167 6.08 16.23 -0.19
CA LYS A 167 5.24 17.30 -0.74
C LYS A 167 4.42 17.99 0.36
N ALA A 168 3.79 17.22 1.25
CA ALA A 168 2.97 17.74 2.35
C ALA A 168 3.79 18.58 3.34
N LEU A 169 4.98 18.11 3.73
CA LEU A 169 5.90 18.82 4.60
C LEU A 169 6.41 20.12 3.95
N ASN A 170 6.74 20.10 2.65
CA ASN A 170 7.11 21.31 1.92
C ASN A 170 5.94 22.31 1.83
N GLN A 171 4.69 21.85 1.65
CA GLN A 171 3.51 22.71 1.72
C GLN A 171 3.32 23.32 3.12
N ALA A 172 3.69 22.58 4.16
CA ALA A 172 3.68 23.02 5.55
C ALA A 172 4.82 24.00 5.90
N GLY A 173 5.81 24.16 5.02
CA GLY A 173 6.93 25.10 5.19
C GLY A 173 8.29 24.47 5.44
N ALA A 174 8.42 23.14 5.34
CA ALA A 174 9.72 22.47 5.39
C ALA A 174 10.57 22.79 4.14
N SER A 175 11.88 22.55 4.26
CA SER A 175 12.83 22.66 3.15
C SER A 175 13.42 21.28 2.82
N LEU A 176 12.60 20.41 2.22
CA LEU A 176 12.98 19.07 1.80
C LEU A 176 13.23 19.01 0.29
N THR A 177 14.36 18.42 -0.10
CA THR A 177 14.74 18.17 -1.49
C THR A 177 14.81 16.67 -1.72
N ARG A 178 14.22 16.21 -2.82
CA ARG A 178 14.37 14.83 -3.30
C ARG A 178 15.53 14.73 -4.28
N GLU A 179 16.36 13.70 -4.13
CA GLU A 179 17.27 13.22 -5.18
C GLU A 179 16.87 11.79 -5.58
N ASN A 180 17.60 11.18 -6.52
CA ASN A 180 17.26 9.87 -7.07
C ASN A 180 17.18 8.77 -6.01
N GLU A 181 18.09 8.78 -5.04
CA GLU A 181 18.23 7.72 -4.02
C GLU A 181 17.82 8.20 -2.62
N GLY A 182 17.19 9.35 -2.43
CA GLY A 182 16.99 9.86 -1.07
C GLY A 182 16.29 11.20 -0.91
N VAL A 183 16.15 11.61 0.35
CA VAL A 183 15.58 12.89 0.77
C VAL A 183 16.56 13.62 1.67
N PHE A 184 16.70 14.93 1.43
CA PHE A 184 17.64 15.79 2.13
C PHE A 184 16.91 17.02 2.65
N SER A 185 17.25 17.43 3.86
CA SER A 185 16.85 18.70 4.45
C SER A 185 18.08 19.48 4.87
N ARG A 186 18.10 20.77 4.54
CA ARG A 186 19.04 21.71 5.16
C ARG A 186 18.42 22.24 6.44
N GLU A 187 19.27 22.73 7.33
CA GLU A 187 18.79 23.43 8.51
C GLU A 187 17.88 24.60 8.08
N SER A 188 16.69 24.66 8.66
CA SER A 188 15.65 25.63 8.31
C SER A 188 14.87 26.04 9.54
N ALA A 189 13.98 27.02 9.39
CA ALA A 189 12.99 27.28 10.43
C ALA A 189 12.15 26.01 10.69
N PRO A 190 11.83 25.69 11.96
CA PRO A 190 10.84 24.67 12.29
C PRO A 190 9.50 24.93 11.61
N LEU A 191 8.70 23.88 11.39
CA LEU A 191 7.34 24.04 10.87
C LEU A 191 6.56 25.09 11.66
N GLY A 192 6.06 26.10 10.95
CA GLY A 192 5.26 27.19 11.50
C GLY A 192 3.81 26.77 11.74
N VAL A 193 2.93 27.75 11.98
CA VAL A 193 1.48 27.54 12.05
C VAL A 193 0.90 27.63 10.63
N PRO A 194 0.42 26.53 10.03
CA PRO A 194 -0.10 26.58 8.68
C PRO A 194 -1.48 27.23 8.69
N ASP A 195 -1.61 28.33 7.96
CA ASP A 195 -2.90 28.90 7.55
C ASP A 195 -3.16 28.55 6.07
N LYS A 196 -2.98 27.27 5.73
CA LYS A 196 -2.99 26.76 4.35
C LYS A 196 -3.69 25.40 4.27
N VAL A 197 -3.95 24.97 3.03
CA VAL A 197 -4.44 23.63 2.72
C VAL A 197 -3.22 22.71 2.55
N LEU A 198 -3.18 21.61 3.30
CA LEU A 198 -2.17 20.57 3.19
C LEU A 198 -2.75 19.34 2.52
N HIS A 199 -2.14 18.92 1.42
CA HIS A 199 -2.46 17.67 0.73
C HIS A 199 -1.51 16.58 1.18
N VAL A 200 -2.03 15.53 1.81
CA VAL A 200 -1.23 14.50 2.51
C VAL A 200 -0.97 13.22 1.70
N GLY A 201 -1.42 13.18 0.43
CA GLY A 201 -1.43 11.98 -0.40
C GLY A 201 -2.56 11.03 0.00
N ASP A 202 -2.30 9.73 -0.07
CA ASP A 202 -3.27 8.67 0.30
C ASP A 202 -2.94 7.94 1.62
N SER A 203 -1.91 8.37 2.36
CA SER A 203 -1.48 7.70 3.60
C SER A 203 -2.09 8.31 4.86
N ALA A 204 -2.84 7.51 5.62
CA ALA A 204 -3.46 7.94 6.88
C ALA A 204 -2.40 8.35 7.92
N TRP A 205 -1.26 7.67 7.93
CA TRP A 205 -0.18 8.01 8.87
C TRP A 205 0.49 9.35 8.53
N ASN A 206 0.62 9.73 7.25
CA ASN A 206 1.08 11.08 6.87
C ASN A 206 0.15 12.16 7.43
N PHE A 207 -1.17 11.94 7.31
CA PHE A 207 -2.18 12.80 7.93
C PHE A 207 -2.02 12.86 9.44
N PHE A 208 -1.90 11.71 10.11
CA PHE A 208 -1.78 11.65 11.56
C PHE A 208 -0.50 12.28 12.11
N LEU A 209 0.64 12.16 11.42
CA LEU A 209 1.90 12.82 11.78
C LEU A 209 1.75 14.35 11.81
N LEU A 210 1.15 14.93 10.75
CA LEU A 210 0.89 16.36 10.70
C LEU A 210 -0.20 16.79 11.69
N LEU A 211 -1.27 16.02 11.81
CA LEU A 211 -2.34 16.26 12.79
C LEU A 211 -1.74 16.35 14.20
N ALA A 212 -1.05 15.30 14.65
CA ALA A 212 -0.45 15.23 15.98
C ALA A 212 0.53 16.37 16.26
N HIS A 213 1.32 16.79 15.27
CA HIS A 213 2.22 17.94 15.42
C HIS A 213 1.46 19.26 15.64
N TYR A 214 0.39 19.50 14.88
CA TYR A 214 -0.41 20.72 15.01
C TYR A 214 -1.34 20.73 16.22
N LEU A 215 -1.60 19.57 16.82
CA LEU A 215 -2.38 19.49 18.05
C LEU A 215 -1.70 20.19 19.24
N GLY A 216 -0.37 20.24 19.29
CA GLY A 216 0.37 20.88 20.38
C GLY A 216 0.42 22.42 20.35
N ARG A 217 -0.27 23.07 19.41
CA ARG A 217 -0.23 24.53 19.21
C ARG A 217 -1.55 25.07 18.65
N PRO A 218 -1.88 26.36 18.87
CA PRO A 218 -3.02 26.97 18.21
C PRO A 218 -2.86 26.84 16.68
N SER A 219 -3.83 26.23 16.01
CA SER A 219 -3.72 25.93 14.57
C SER A 219 -5.07 25.81 13.89
N ARG A 220 -5.13 26.24 12.62
CA ARG A 220 -6.28 26.09 11.72
C ARG A 220 -5.81 25.57 10.37
N VAL A 221 -6.03 24.29 10.12
CA VAL A 221 -5.42 23.61 8.96
C VAL A 221 -6.50 22.87 8.19
N LYS A 222 -6.51 22.99 6.85
CA LYS A 222 -7.37 22.15 6.03
C LYS A 222 -6.55 21.00 5.46
N PHE A 223 -6.92 19.76 5.77
CA PHE A 223 -6.31 18.57 5.22
C PHE A 223 -7.13 18.05 4.04
N THR A 224 -6.46 17.69 2.95
CA THR A 224 -7.02 16.97 1.80
C THR A 224 -6.18 15.73 1.53
N GLY A 225 -6.76 14.74 0.85
CA GLY A 225 -6.07 13.51 0.48
C GLY A 225 -6.65 12.91 -0.79
N GLU A 226 -6.08 11.78 -1.20
CA GLU A 226 -6.54 11.00 -2.34
C GLU A 226 -7.69 10.06 -1.96
N THR A 227 -8.00 9.09 -2.84
CA THR A 227 -9.24 8.32 -2.79
C THR A 227 -9.38 7.49 -1.52
N ALA A 228 -8.34 6.81 -1.03
CA ALA A 228 -8.44 6.01 0.19
C ALA A 228 -8.74 6.89 1.40
N LEU A 229 -8.12 8.06 1.53
CA LEU A 229 -8.40 8.97 2.66
C LEU A 229 -9.75 9.68 2.60
N LYS A 230 -10.36 9.82 1.41
CA LYS A 230 -11.76 10.27 1.29
C LYS A 230 -12.76 9.23 1.80
N MET A 231 -12.41 7.95 1.65
CA MET A 231 -13.24 6.81 2.03
C MET A 231 -12.96 6.27 3.43
N THR A 232 -11.82 6.64 4.03
CA THR A 232 -11.44 6.26 5.39
C THR A 232 -12.38 6.89 6.40
N ASP A 233 -12.83 6.12 7.39
CA ASP A 233 -13.66 6.64 8.49
C ASP A 233 -12.77 7.21 9.60
N PHE A 234 -12.76 8.54 9.75
CA PHE A 234 -12.06 9.22 10.84
C PHE A 234 -12.97 9.51 12.05
N SER A 235 -14.17 8.93 12.15
CA SER A 235 -15.14 9.20 13.21
C SER A 235 -14.56 9.05 14.61
N ILE A 236 -13.86 7.94 14.89
CA ILE A 236 -13.22 7.72 16.18
C ILE A 236 -12.19 8.80 16.50
N THR A 237 -11.36 9.17 15.51
CA THR A 237 -10.40 10.27 15.67
C THR A 237 -11.12 11.59 16.00
N ARG A 238 -12.20 11.93 15.27
CA ARG A 238 -12.96 13.16 15.53
C ARG A 238 -13.62 13.19 16.90
N LEU A 239 -14.09 12.05 17.40
CA LEU A 239 -14.71 11.93 18.72
C LEU A 239 -13.67 12.04 19.84
N PHE A 240 -12.44 11.61 19.60
CA PHE A 240 -11.36 11.66 20.55
C PHE A 240 -10.70 13.04 20.66
N LEU A 241 -10.52 13.76 19.54
CA LEU A 241 -9.82 15.04 19.51
C LEU A 241 -10.34 16.15 20.43
N PRO A 242 -11.65 16.24 20.77
CA PRO A 242 -12.13 17.17 21.78
C PRO A 242 -11.45 17.02 23.14
N LEU A 243 -11.04 15.80 23.51
CA LEU A 243 -10.27 15.54 24.73
C LEU A 243 -8.88 16.19 24.68
N LEU A 244 -8.35 16.42 23.47
CA LEU A 244 -7.07 17.07 23.19
C LEU A 244 -7.22 18.57 22.85
N GLY A 245 -8.38 19.17 23.15
CA GLY A 245 -8.61 20.60 22.90
C GLY A 245 -8.69 20.98 21.42
N ALA A 246 -9.08 20.02 20.57
CA ALA A 246 -9.15 20.17 19.12
C ALA A 246 -10.47 19.64 18.54
N ARG A 247 -10.81 20.09 17.33
CA ARG A 247 -11.92 19.53 16.55
C ARG A 247 -11.52 19.36 15.09
N LEU A 248 -12.00 18.28 14.49
CA LEU A 248 -11.95 18.05 13.04
C LEU A 248 -13.34 18.24 12.46
N VAL A 249 -13.47 19.26 11.61
CA VAL A 249 -14.74 19.63 10.96
C VAL A 249 -14.73 19.10 9.52
N PRO A 250 -15.61 18.17 9.16
CA PRO A 250 -15.76 17.74 7.77
C PRO A 250 -16.09 18.93 6.86
N VAL A 251 -15.33 19.09 5.78
CA VAL A 251 -15.62 20.14 4.79
C VAL A 251 -16.82 19.75 3.93
N VAL A 252 -17.00 18.46 3.67
CA VAL A 252 -18.18 17.90 3.03
C VAL A 252 -19.15 17.42 4.11
N PRO A 253 -20.38 17.96 4.20
CA PRO A 253 -21.34 17.55 5.20
C PRO A 253 -21.61 16.04 5.17
N LYS A 254 -21.60 15.40 6.35
CA LYS A 254 -21.82 13.95 6.54
C LYS A 254 -20.76 13.05 5.87
N SER A 255 -19.60 13.60 5.52
CA SER A 255 -18.43 12.80 5.14
C SER A 255 -17.65 12.42 6.41
N GLU A 256 -17.19 11.18 6.44
CA GLU A 256 -16.36 10.66 7.53
C GLU A 256 -14.85 10.73 7.22
N GLY A 257 -14.50 10.90 5.95
CA GLY A 257 -13.13 10.99 5.45
C GLY A 257 -12.63 12.42 5.24
N LEU A 258 -11.48 12.53 4.57
CA LEU A 258 -10.97 13.80 4.07
C LEU A 258 -11.85 14.33 2.91
N PRO A 259 -11.96 15.66 2.71
CA PRO A 259 -11.23 16.72 3.39
C PRO A 259 -11.87 17.19 4.70
N VAL A 260 -11.01 17.53 5.67
CA VAL A 260 -11.38 18.02 7.01
C VAL A 260 -10.63 19.31 7.36
N ARG A 261 -11.19 20.12 8.25
CA ARG A 261 -10.53 21.27 8.85
C ARG A 261 -10.22 20.97 10.31
N LEU A 262 -8.94 21.02 10.67
CA LEU A 262 -8.47 21.05 12.05
C LEU A 262 -8.66 22.46 12.61
N GLU A 263 -9.25 22.53 13.79
CA GLU A 263 -9.23 23.72 14.63
C GLU A 263 -8.77 23.29 16.03
N CYS A 264 -7.60 23.79 16.43
CA CYS A 264 -6.96 23.43 17.68
C CYS A 264 -6.61 24.67 18.49
N SER A 265 -6.84 24.60 19.80
CA SER A 265 -6.43 25.64 20.75
C SER A 265 -4.95 25.52 21.16
N GLY A 266 -4.32 24.37 20.95
CA GLY A 266 -2.99 24.04 21.49
C GLY A 266 -2.98 23.73 22.98
N MET A 267 -4.15 23.71 23.64
CA MET A 267 -4.27 23.36 25.05
C MET A 267 -4.46 21.85 25.19
N PHE A 268 -3.38 21.17 25.58
CA PHE A 268 -3.39 19.75 25.86
C PHE A 268 -3.74 19.45 27.33
N PRO A 269 -4.50 18.37 27.59
CA PRO A 269 -4.58 17.82 28.94
C PRO A 269 -3.21 17.26 29.36
N GLU A 270 -2.97 17.20 30.67
CA GLU A 270 -1.75 16.58 31.21
C GLU A 270 -1.71 15.07 30.96
N SER A 271 -2.88 14.42 30.96
CA SER A 271 -3.04 13.00 30.73
C SER A 271 -4.28 12.69 29.90
N VAL A 272 -4.19 11.68 29.04
CA VAL A 272 -5.31 11.16 28.24
C VAL A 272 -5.26 9.63 28.18
N SER A 273 -6.43 8.99 28.28
CA SER A 273 -6.57 7.55 28.02
C SER A 273 -6.91 7.33 26.55
N LEU A 274 -6.16 6.44 25.88
CA LEU A 274 -6.38 6.12 24.48
C LEU A 274 -7.44 5.02 24.36
N PRO A 275 -8.52 5.25 23.59
CA PRO A 275 -9.52 4.22 23.31
C PRO A 275 -8.94 2.99 22.59
N ALA A 276 -9.59 1.84 22.76
CA ALA A 276 -9.19 0.58 22.13
C ALA A 276 -9.29 0.61 20.59
N ASP A 277 -10.21 1.42 20.07
CA ASP A 277 -10.53 1.59 18.65
C ASP A 277 -9.81 2.80 18.02
N LEU A 278 -9.00 3.53 18.79
CA LEU A 278 -8.19 4.61 18.25
C LEU A 278 -7.17 4.04 17.25
N PRO A 279 -6.98 4.63 16.06
CA PRO A 279 -5.98 4.14 15.12
C PRO A 279 -4.57 4.14 15.73
N ALA A 280 -3.86 3.02 15.68
CA ALA A 280 -2.50 2.92 16.20
C ALA A 280 -1.53 3.89 15.52
N GLU A 281 -1.73 4.15 14.23
CA GLU A 281 -1.02 5.19 13.48
C GLU A 281 -1.11 6.56 14.16
N PHE A 282 -2.28 6.92 14.66
CA PHE A 282 -2.48 8.20 15.34
C PHE A 282 -1.84 8.20 16.72
N ALA A 283 -1.94 7.10 17.45
CA ALA A 283 -1.27 6.94 18.74
C ALA A 283 0.26 7.05 18.62
N GLN A 284 0.86 6.42 17.59
CA GLN A 284 2.29 6.55 17.27
C GLN A 284 2.66 8.01 16.95
N ALA A 285 1.83 8.68 16.13
CA ALA A 285 2.05 10.08 15.77
C ALA A 285 2.00 11.03 16.98
N LEU A 286 1.07 10.79 17.93
CA LEU A 286 1.00 11.53 19.19
C LEU A 286 2.28 11.39 20.02
N LEU A 287 2.78 10.16 20.19
CA LEU A 287 4.04 9.92 20.91
C LEU A 287 5.24 10.61 20.24
N LEU A 288 5.32 10.59 18.91
CA LEU A 288 6.39 11.26 18.15
C LEU A 288 6.33 12.79 18.26
N ALA A 289 5.12 13.36 18.33
CA ALA A 289 4.93 14.81 18.43
C ALA A 289 5.10 15.35 19.87
N ALA A 290 4.84 14.52 20.89
CA ALA A 290 4.79 14.93 22.28
C ALA A 290 6.06 15.62 22.82
N PRO A 291 7.30 15.25 22.46
CA PRO A 291 8.49 15.98 22.88
C PRO A 291 8.52 17.44 22.41
N LEU A 292 7.76 17.77 21.36
CA LEU A 292 7.69 19.08 20.72
C LEU A 292 6.52 19.94 21.20
N TYR A 293 5.74 19.44 22.18
CA TYR A 293 4.65 20.20 22.80
C TYR A 293 5.16 21.20 23.83
N VAL A 294 4.29 22.11 24.28
CA VAL A 294 4.65 23.13 25.27
C VAL A 294 4.67 22.58 26.70
N LYS A 295 3.82 21.60 27.00
CA LYS A 295 3.63 21.04 28.34
C LYS A 295 3.87 19.53 28.35
N PRO A 296 4.25 18.95 29.51
CA PRO A 296 4.25 17.50 29.71
C PRO A 296 2.95 16.84 29.28
N PHE A 297 3.07 15.67 28.67
CA PHE A 297 1.94 14.90 28.16
C PHE A 297 2.08 13.44 28.59
N SER A 298 1.01 12.89 29.14
CA SER A 298 0.89 11.49 29.50
C SER A 298 -0.20 10.82 28.67
N ALA A 299 0.10 9.64 28.15
CA ALA A 299 -0.83 8.85 27.34
C ALA A 299 -0.95 7.45 27.93
N ASP A 300 -2.16 7.07 28.34
CA ASP A 300 -2.47 5.72 28.84
C ASP A 300 -2.98 4.82 27.71
N PHE A 301 -2.27 3.71 27.49
CA PHE A 301 -2.55 2.71 26.46
C PHE A 301 -3.20 1.44 27.05
N GLY A 302 -3.68 1.46 28.29
CA GLY A 302 -4.21 0.28 28.98
C GLY A 302 -5.32 -0.46 28.21
N LEU A 303 -6.14 0.27 27.44
CA LEU A 303 -7.21 -0.28 26.62
C LEU A 303 -6.79 -0.60 25.18
N HIS A 304 -5.60 -0.17 24.74
CA HIS A 304 -5.22 -0.21 23.34
C HIS A 304 -4.64 -1.58 22.95
N PRO A 305 -5.30 -2.36 22.07
CA PRO A 305 -4.89 -3.75 21.77
C PRO A 305 -3.50 -3.84 21.13
N GLN A 306 -3.08 -2.81 20.38
CA GLN A 306 -1.77 -2.75 19.73
C GLN A 306 -0.70 -2.00 20.54
N ARG A 307 -0.88 -1.82 21.87
CA ARG A 307 0.05 -1.09 22.75
C ARG A 307 1.51 -1.51 22.52
N ASP A 308 1.78 -2.80 22.59
CA ASP A 308 3.15 -3.31 22.55
C ASP A 308 3.81 -3.04 21.18
N GLY A 309 3.04 -3.15 20.09
CA GLY A 309 3.48 -2.78 18.75
C GLY A 309 3.74 -1.28 18.59
N ILE A 310 2.91 -0.43 19.19
CA ILE A 310 3.12 1.03 19.20
C ILE A 310 4.41 1.37 19.96
N PHE A 311 4.60 0.78 21.14
CA PHE A 311 5.77 1.03 21.99
C PHE A 311 7.05 0.59 21.30
N ALA A 312 7.07 -0.64 20.78
CA ALA A 312 8.24 -1.23 20.14
C ALA A 312 8.69 -0.45 18.89
N ARG A 313 7.75 0.16 18.15
CA ARG A 313 8.09 0.96 16.95
C ARG A 313 8.47 2.41 17.26
N THR A 314 7.99 2.98 18.37
CA THR A 314 8.08 4.43 18.61
C THR A 314 9.08 4.81 19.70
N LEU A 315 9.06 4.10 20.83
CA LEU A 315 9.88 4.46 21.99
C LEU A 315 11.40 4.28 21.75
N PRO A 316 11.87 3.26 21.02
CA PRO A 316 13.30 3.15 20.70
C PRO A 316 13.80 4.35 19.89
N LEU A 317 13.02 4.84 18.91
CA LEU A 317 13.38 6.03 18.14
C LEU A 317 13.43 7.28 19.03
N LEU A 318 12.43 7.47 19.89
CA LEU A 318 12.41 8.59 20.85
C LEU A 318 13.61 8.54 21.81
N SER A 319 13.93 7.34 22.33
CA SER A 319 15.11 7.11 23.18
C SER A 319 16.40 7.48 22.46
N PHE A 320 16.56 7.01 21.23
CA PHE A 320 17.72 7.27 20.39
C PHE A 320 17.92 8.77 20.10
N LEU A 321 16.83 9.51 19.91
CA LEU A 321 16.85 10.96 19.68
C LEU A 321 16.99 11.80 20.96
N GLY A 322 17.11 11.16 22.13
CA GLY A 322 17.26 11.84 23.43
C GLY A 322 15.97 12.37 24.04
N ALA A 323 14.80 11.90 23.60
CA ALA A 323 13.52 12.33 24.16
C ALA A 323 13.37 11.88 25.62
N ARG A 324 12.99 12.82 26.49
CA ARG A 324 12.74 12.53 27.91
C ARG A 324 11.38 11.88 28.09
N HIS A 325 11.36 10.57 28.28
CA HIS A 325 10.13 9.82 28.53
C HIS A 325 10.34 8.73 29.59
N ARG A 326 9.24 8.34 30.24
CA ARG A 326 9.17 7.23 31.19
C ARG A 326 7.94 6.39 30.87
N VAL A 327 8.07 5.08 30.99
CA VAL A 327 6.95 4.14 30.89
C VAL A 327 6.60 3.63 32.29
N ASP A 328 5.33 3.71 32.65
CA ASP A 328 4.77 3.13 33.88
C ASP A 328 3.59 2.21 33.51
N GLY A 329 3.86 0.90 33.46
CA GLY A 329 2.90 -0.09 32.94
C GLY A 329 2.47 0.22 31.50
N ALA A 330 1.22 0.64 31.33
CA ALA A 330 0.66 1.00 30.03
C ALA A 330 0.67 2.52 29.75
N THR A 331 1.13 3.34 30.70
CA THR A 331 1.18 4.79 30.53
C THR A 331 2.57 5.25 30.11
N VAL A 332 2.63 6.12 29.10
CA VAL A 332 3.85 6.78 28.65
C VAL A 332 3.79 8.24 29.06
N HIS A 333 4.77 8.68 29.85
CA HIS A 333 4.95 10.07 30.26
C HIS A 333 6.05 10.69 29.41
N ILE A 334 5.78 11.81 28.75
CA ILE A 334 6.73 12.52 27.90
C ILE A 334 6.89 13.95 28.40
N THR A 335 8.14 14.34 28.64
CA THR A 335 8.50 15.71 29.01
C THR A 335 9.04 16.43 27.78
N PRO A 336 8.45 17.59 27.37
CA PRO A 336 8.96 18.38 26.28
C PRO A 336 10.44 18.67 26.37
N GLY A 337 11.13 18.66 25.25
CA GLY A 337 12.57 18.90 25.23
C GLY A 337 13.15 18.85 23.82
N PRO A 338 14.41 19.29 23.66
CA PRO A 338 15.09 19.19 22.39
C PRO A 338 15.27 17.72 22.00
N LEU A 339 15.14 17.45 20.71
CA LEU A 339 15.54 16.18 20.10
C LEU A 339 16.86 16.40 19.35
N SER A 340 17.73 15.40 19.31
CA SER A 340 18.96 15.45 18.52
C SER A 340 18.86 14.47 17.36
N LEU A 341 18.66 14.98 16.14
CA LEU A 341 18.62 14.15 14.96
C LEU A 341 20.04 13.94 14.41
N PRO A 342 20.41 12.71 14.05
CA PRO A 342 21.65 12.48 13.32
C PRO A 342 21.55 13.11 11.93
N ALA A 343 22.65 13.70 11.46
CA ALA A 343 22.71 14.25 10.10
C ALA A 343 22.45 13.18 9.03
N GLN A 344 22.84 11.93 9.29
CA GLN A 344 22.56 10.76 8.46
C GLN A 344 22.05 9.62 9.35
N PRO A 345 20.73 9.42 9.46
CA PRO A 345 20.19 8.31 10.24
C PRO A 345 20.40 6.98 9.52
N ASP A 346 20.87 5.99 10.27
CA ASP A 346 20.88 4.60 9.82
C ASP A 346 19.44 4.05 9.86
N LEU A 347 19.00 3.48 8.74
CA LEU A 347 17.66 2.92 8.62
C LEU A 347 17.70 1.38 8.64
N PRO A 348 16.83 0.73 9.43
CA PRO A 348 16.68 -0.72 9.34
C PRO A 348 16.02 -1.13 8.04
N LEU A 349 16.08 -2.42 7.74
CA LEU A 349 15.27 -3.05 6.69
C LEU A 349 13.77 -2.78 6.93
N GLU A 350 13.01 -2.61 5.84
CA GLU A 350 11.53 -2.65 5.87
C GLU A 350 11.09 -4.11 5.97
N PRO A 351 10.67 -4.60 7.14
CA PRO A 351 10.47 -6.04 7.35
C PRO A 351 9.31 -6.58 6.52
N GLU A 352 8.28 -5.76 6.28
CA GLU A 352 7.14 -6.13 5.43
C GLU A 352 7.61 -6.58 4.05
N LEU A 353 8.52 -5.82 3.42
CA LEU A 353 9.08 -6.13 2.11
C LEU A 353 10.19 -7.18 2.18
N ALA A 354 11.09 -7.03 3.14
CA ALA A 354 12.26 -7.88 3.28
C ALA A 354 11.87 -9.35 3.49
N ASN A 355 10.82 -9.63 4.26
CA ASN A 355 10.31 -10.98 4.45
C ASN A 355 9.91 -11.66 3.12
N PHE A 356 9.29 -10.95 2.17
CA PHE A 356 8.95 -11.53 0.85
C PHE A 356 10.19 -11.82 0.00
N PHE A 357 11.20 -10.94 0.04
CA PHE A 357 12.45 -11.19 -0.68
C PHE A 357 13.25 -12.34 -0.08
N LEU A 358 13.33 -12.40 1.26
CA LEU A 358 13.97 -13.50 1.98
C LEU A 358 13.19 -14.81 1.82
N ALA A 359 11.90 -14.77 1.49
CA ALA A 359 11.10 -15.96 1.18
C ALA A 359 11.29 -16.50 -0.26
N LEU A 360 11.92 -15.75 -1.18
CA LEU A 360 12.12 -16.22 -2.56
C LEU A 360 12.85 -17.57 -2.66
N PRO A 361 13.88 -17.89 -1.85
CA PRO A 361 14.49 -19.21 -1.80
C PRO A 361 13.50 -20.33 -1.46
N LEU A 362 12.50 -20.10 -0.60
CA LEU A 362 11.44 -21.10 -0.35
C LEU A 362 10.58 -21.32 -1.60
N ALA A 363 10.42 -20.29 -2.43
CA ALA A 363 9.67 -20.37 -3.67
C ALA A 363 10.48 -20.82 -4.89
N LEU A 364 11.81 -20.74 -4.93
CA LEU A 364 12.59 -21.08 -6.13
C LEU A 364 13.81 -21.97 -5.87
N GLY A 365 14.16 -22.20 -4.59
CA GLY A 365 15.47 -22.68 -4.18
C GLY A 365 16.55 -21.60 -4.34
N GLY A 366 17.74 -21.80 -3.77
CA GLY A 366 18.87 -20.87 -3.91
C GLY A 366 19.06 -19.96 -2.70
N GLU A 367 19.44 -18.70 -2.94
CA GLU A 367 19.77 -17.74 -1.88
C GLU A 367 19.29 -16.31 -2.17
N ALA A 368 18.99 -15.59 -1.10
CA ALA A 368 18.72 -14.16 -1.11
C ALA A 368 19.56 -13.45 -0.04
N ARG A 369 20.18 -12.33 -0.41
CA ARG A 369 21.03 -11.51 0.45
C ARG A 369 20.58 -10.06 0.36
N LEU A 370 20.23 -9.50 1.50
CA LEU A 370 19.77 -8.12 1.64
C LEU A 370 20.77 -7.34 2.50
N ALA A 371 21.37 -6.29 1.96
CA ALA A 371 22.31 -5.45 2.71
C ALA A 371 21.57 -4.48 3.65
N GLY A 372 22.02 -4.40 4.89
CA GLY A 372 21.44 -3.65 6.01
C GLY A 372 21.20 -4.53 7.24
N PHE A 373 20.64 -3.94 8.29
CA PHE A 373 20.36 -4.63 9.55
C PHE A 373 18.86 -4.85 9.77
N TRP A 374 18.53 -5.98 10.39
CA TRP A 374 17.16 -6.30 10.74
C TRP A 374 16.68 -5.46 11.93
N PRO A 375 15.45 -4.94 11.93
CA PRO A 375 14.90 -4.30 13.12
C PRO A 375 14.40 -5.34 14.13
N HIS A 376 14.92 -5.32 15.34
CA HIS A 376 14.53 -6.24 16.41
C HIS A 376 13.37 -5.70 17.24
N TRP A 377 12.16 -6.12 16.88
CA TRP A 377 10.94 -5.95 17.66
C TRP A 377 9.98 -7.11 17.39
N SER A 378 9.07 -7.36 18.32
CA SER A 378 8.26 -8.60 18.38
C SER A 378 7.59 -9.01 17.07
N GLY A 379 7.00 -8.08 16.33
CA GLY A 379 6.38 -8.38 15.04
C GLY A 379 7.38 -8.60 13.89
N ALA A 380 8.49 -7.85 13.81
CA ALA A 380 9.56 -8.14 12.85
C ALA A 380 10.16 -9.53 13.09
N ASP A 381 10.46 -9.86 14.34
CA ASP A 381 10.97 -11.17 14.74
C ASP A 381 9.92 -12.29 14.50
N SER A 382 8.62 -11.96 14.50
CA SER A 382 7.56 -12.91 14.11
C SER A 382 7.66 -13.35 12.66
N GLY A 383 7.99 -12.44 11.74
CA GLY A 383 8.22 -12.77 10.33
C GLY A 383 9.39 -13.74 10.16
N VAL A 384 10.50 -13.48 10.84
CA VAL A 384 11.68 -14.36 10.87
C VAL A 384 11.33 -15.73 11.43
N ARG A 385 10.60 -15.80 12.55
CA ARG A 385 10.15 -17.06 13.17
C ARG A 385 9.29 -17.90 12.22
N ILE A 386 8.39 -17.27 11.44
CA ILE A 386 7.58 -17.99 10.44
C ILE A 386 8.49 -18.60 9.37
N LEU A 387 9.41 -17.82 8.81
CA LEU A 387 10.30 -18.27 7.74
C LEU A 387 11.25 -19.39 8.21
N GLN A 388 11.84 -19.26 9.39
CA GLN A 388 12.68 -20.29 10.00
C GLN A 388 11.86 -21.55 10.34
N GLY A 389 10.63 -21.39 10.85
CA GLY A 389 9.75 -22.48 11.24
C GLY A 389 9.35 -23.40 10.07
N ILE A 390 9.38 -22.90 8.84
CA ILE A 390 9.15 -23.68 7.61
C ILE A 390 10.44 -24.11 6.90
N GLY A 391 11.58 -23.98 7.58
CA GLY A 391 12.86 -24.53 7.14
C GLY A 391 13.74 -23.57 6.33
N LEU A 392 13.49 -22.26 6.34
CA LEU A 392 14.43 -21.30 5.76
C LEU A 392 15.64 -21.11 6.67
N GLU A 393 16.85 -21.28 6.13
CA GLU A 393 18.07 -20.91 6.82
C GLU A 393 18.25 -19.39 6.75
N LEU A 394 18.04 -18.69 7.87
CA LEU A 394 18.21 -17.24 8.01
C LEU A 394 19.38 -16.92 8.93
N ARG A 395 20.28 -16.06 8.48
CA ARG A 395 21.43 -15.56 9.27
C ARG A 395 21.64 -14.07 9.05
N GLU A 396 22.03 -13.38 10.10
CA GLU A 396 22.44 -11.97 10.06
C GLU A 396 23.97 -11.91 10.25
N GLU A 397 24.71 -11.53 9.21
CA GLU A 397 26.17 -11.54 9.22
C GLU A 397 26.71 -10.35 8.40
N ASN A 398 27.72 -9.64 8.93
CA ASN A 398 28.43 -8.56 8.24
C ASN A 398 27.54 -7.42 7.70
N GLY A 399 26.46 -7.08 8.41
CA GLY A 399 25.52 -6.04 7.96
C GLY A 399 24.67 -6.49 6.77
N GLU A 400 24.41 -7.78 6.64
CA GLU A 400 23.50 -8.36 5.67
C GLU A 400 22.59 -9.41 6.32
N VAL A 401 21.37 -9.53 5.83
CA VAL A 401 20.46 -10.64 6.15
C VAL A 401 20.48 -11.64 4.99
N ARG A 402 20.85 -12.88 5.29
CA ARG A 402 21.00 -13.97 4.32
C ARG A 402 19.95 -15.04 4.54
N ALA A 403 19.26 -15.39 3.47
CA ALA A 403 18.27 -16.45 3.40
C ALA A 403 18.71 -17.53 2.40
N LYS A 404 18.62 -18.79 2.79
CA LYS A 404 18.95 -19.93 1.93
C LYS A 404 17.93 -21.06 2.08
N ALA A 405 17.54 -21.65 0.95
CA ALA A 405 16.78 -22.89 0.91
C ALA A 405 17.34 -23.79 -0.19
N VAL A 406 17.73 -25.02 0.19
CA VAL A 406 18.33 -25.98 -0.77
C VAL A 406 17.31 -26.42 -1.81
N THR A 407 16.07 -26.69 -1.36
CA THR A 407 14.97 -27.11 -2.21
C THR A 407 13.77 -26.18 -2.01
N PRO A 408 12.97 -25.91 -3.07
CA PRO A 408 11.71 -25.23 -2.91
C PRO A 408 10.78 -25.95 -1.91
N LEU A 409 9.96 -25.16 -1.24
CA LEU A 409 9.02 -25.57 -0.20
C LEU A 409 8.07 -26.67 -0.71
N ARG A 410 7.99 -27.77 0.04
CA ARG A 410 7.03 -28.88 -0.15
C ARG A 410 6.01 -29.02 0.98
N ALA A 411 6.21 -28.35 2.10
CA ALA A 411 5.27 -28.35 3.21
C ALA A 411 5.28 -26.97 3.88
N ALA A 412 4.11 -26.38 4.13
CA ALA A 412 3.96 -25.19 4.96
C ALA A 412 2.77 -25.37 5.89
N CYS A 413 3.03 -25.92 7.07
CA CYS A 413 2.02 -26.20 8.06
C CYS A 413 2.01 -25.11 9.13
N LEU A 414 1.28 -24.03 8.84
CA LEU A 414 1.18 -22.81 9.66
C LEU A 414 -0.17 -22.79 10.39
N SER A 415 -0.44 -23.81 11.20
CA SER A 415 -1.72 -23.94 11.95
C SER A 415 -1.96 -22.82 12.96
N THR A 416 -0.90 -22.17 13.41
CA THR A 416 -0.92 -20.99 14.30
C THR A 416 0.08 -19.96 13.78
N LEU A 417 -0.25 -18.68 13.98
CA LEU A 417 0.67 -17.57 13.72
C LEU A 417 1.17 -17.00 15.04
N PRO A 418 2.39 -16.44 15.09
CA PRO A 418 2.82 -15.66 16.23
C PRO A 418 1.81 -14.55 16.55
N ALA A 419 1.44 -14.40 17.82
CA ALA A 419 0.42 -13.43 18.25
C ALA A 419 0.81 -11.97 17.91
N ASP A 420 2.11 -11.68 17.88
CA ASP A 420 2.65 -10.36 17.57
C ASP A 420 2.83 -10.11 16.07
N LEU A 421 2.48 -11.07 15.20
CA LEU A 421 2.56 -10.87 13.76
C LEU A 421 1.57 -9.77 13.35
N PRO A 422 2.04 -8.68 12.71
CA PRO A 422 1.13 -7.64 12.26
C PRO A 422 0.11 -8.20 11.24
N PRO A 423 -1.19 -7.89 11.38
CA PRO A 423 -2.22 -8.37 10.46
C PRO A 423 -1.94 -8.01 9.00
N GLU A 424 -1.32 -6.84 8.75
CA GLU A 424 -0.90 -6.42 7.41
C GLU A 424 0.06 -7.42 6.72
N TRP A 425 0.74 -8.28 7.47
CA TRP A 425 1.69 -9.26 6.95
C TRP A 425 1.10 -10.67 6.77
N PHE A 426 -0.18 -10.87 7.05
CA PHE A 426 -0.90 -12.14 6.78
C PHE A 426 -0.83 -12.65 5.33
N PRO A 427 -0.63 -11.81 4.29
CA PRO A 427 -0.41 -12.33 2.94
C PRO A 427 0.86 -13.20 2.79
N LEU A 428 1.87 -13.01 3.65
CA LEU A 428 3.10 -13.82 3.62
C LEU A 428 2.84 -15.30 3.95
N PRO A 429 2.27 -15.68 5.12
CA PRO A 429 1.96 -17.08 5.40
C PRO A 429 0.99 -17.68 4.38
N ALA A 430 0.01 -16.91 3.89
CA ALA A 430 -0.89 -17.36 2.81
C ALA A 430 -0.13 -17.70 1.52
N ALA A 431 0.84 -16.87 1.12
CA ALA A 431 1.68 -17.13 -0.05
C ALA A 431 2.57 -18.36 0.11
N LEU A 432 3.13 -18.57 1.30
CA LEU A 432 3.97 -19.72 1.61
C LEU A 432 3.17 -21.03 1.56
N ALA A 433 1.98 -21.06 2.17
CA ALA A 433 1.06 -22.19 2.06
C ALA A 433 0.65 -22.44 0.60
N ALA A 434 0.34 -21.39 -0.17
CA ALA A 434 0.01 -21.52 -1.58
C ALA A 434 1.19 -22.08 -2.40
N CYS A 435 2.43 -21.66 -2.13
CA CYS A 435 3.63 -22.20 -2.77
C CYS A 435 3.75 -23.72 -2.57
N ALA A 436 3.50 -24.22 -1.35
CA ALA A 436 3.50 -25.65 -1.06
C ALA A 436 2.34 -26.38 -1.78
N ALA A 437 1.10 -25.88 -1.66
CA ALA A 437 -0.08 -26.49 -2.26
C ALA A 437 -0.02 -26.55 -3.80
N LEU A 438 0.48 -25.49 -4.47
CA LEU A 438 0.64 -25.45 -5.93
C LEU A 438 1.57 -26.57 -6.44
N ARG A 439 2.52 -26.99 -5.62
CA ARG A 439 3.45 -28.09 -5.89
C ARG A 439 2.91 -29.47 -5.52
N GLY A 440 1.68 -29.55 -5.01
CA GLY A 440 1.10 -30.80 -4.48
C GLY A 440 1.69 -31.20 -3.13
N GLY A 441 2.24 -30.23 -2.40
CA GLY A 441 2.75 -30.39 -1.05
C GLY A 441 1.67 -30.21 0.02
N GLU A 442 2.07 -30.39 1.28
CA GLU A 442 1.19 -30.17 2.44
C GLU A 442 1.10 -28.67 2.76
N ALA A 443 -0.10 -28.16 2.97
CA ALA A 443 -0.31 -26.75 3.28
C ALA A 443 -1.46 -26.61 4.28
N LEU A 444 -1.20 -25.93 5.39
CA LEU A 444 -2.16 -25.70 6.46
C LEU A 444 -2.05 -24.24 6.90
N LEU A 445 -3.18 -23.54 6.91
CA LEU A 445 -3.29 -22.17 7.41
C LEU A 445 -4.11 -22.13 8.70
N PRO A 446 -4.01 -21.06 9.50
CA PRO A 446 -4.79 -20.94 10.71
C PRO A 446 -6.28 -20.80 10.38
N LYS A 447 -7.14 -21.33 11.25
CA LYS A 447 -8.60 -21.23 11.09
C LYS A 447 -9.12 -19.80 11.03
N LEU A 448 -8.38 -18.82 11.54
CA LEU A 448 -8.74 -17.40 11.45
C LEU A 448 -8.76 -16.89 10.00
N PHE A 449 -8.11 -17.60 9.07
CA PHE A 449 -8.17 -17.29 7.64
C PHE A 449 -9.42 -17.89 6.98
N CYS A 450 -10.10 -18.85 7.61
CA CYS A 450 -11.37 -19.36 7.11
C CYS A 450 -12.39 -18.22 7.04
N TYR A 451 -13.09 -18.13 5.91
CA TYR A 451 -14.08 -17.08 5.65
C TYR A 451 -13.50 -15.66 5.55
N ASN A 452 -12.17 -15.52 5.40
CA ASN A 452 -11.56 -14.24 5.05
C ASN A 452 -11.63 -14.03 3.54
N GLU A 453 -12.38 -13.01 3.10
CA GLU A 453 -12.63 -12.75 1.68
C GLU A 453 -11.35 -12.49 0.86
N GLU A 454 -10.34 -11.86 1.46
CA GLU A 454 -9.06 -11.58 0.78
C GLU A 454 -8.25 -12.85 0.57
N VAL A 455 -8.20 -13.72 1.59
CA VAL A 455 -7.55 -15.04 1.51
C VAL A 455 -8.27 -15.93 0.49
N ASP A 456 -9.60 -15.99 0.56
CA ASP A 456 -10.41 -16.78 -0.37
C ASP A 456 -10.25 -16.30 -1.81
N GLY A 457 -10.27 -14.97 -2.02
CA GLY A 457 -10.02 -14.35 -3.32
C GLY A 457 -8.62 -14.67 -3.86
N PHE A 458 -7.60 -14.59 -3.01
CA PHE A 458 -6.22 -14.92 -3.34
C PHE A 458 -6.04 -16.39 -3.73
N LEU A 459 -6.54 -17.32 -2.91
CA LEU A 459 -6.43 -18.76 -3.17
C LEU A 459 -7.19 -19.14 -4.44
N ARG A 460 -8.40 -18.64 -4.62
CA ARG A 460 -9.21 -18.87 -5.83
C ARG A 460 -8.49 -18.41 -7.10
N ALA A 461 -7.86 -17.23 -7.07
CA ALA A 461 -7.05 -16.72 -8.18
C ALA A 461 -5.85 -17.61 -8.53
N LEU A 462 -5.36 -18.40 -7.57
CA LEU A 462 -4.29 -19.38 -7.77
C LEU A 462 -4.81 -20.77 -8.17
N GLY A 463 -6.13 -20.99 -8.20
CA GLY A 463 -6.74 -22.30 -8.40
C GLY A 463 -6.60 -23.20 -7.17
N LEU A 464 -6.63 -22.59 -5.99
CA LEU A 464 -6.58 -23.25 -4.68
C LEU A 464 -7.87 -22.99 -3.92
N GLU A 465 -8.18 -23.89 -3.01
CA GLU A 465 -9.27 -23.78 -2.04
C GLU A 465 -8.74 -24.11 -0.65
N MET A 466 -9.47 -23.68 0.37
CA MET A 466 -9.15 -23.94 1.77
C MET A 466 -10.32 -24.63 2.45
N ALA A 467 -10.03 -25.74 3.13
CA ALA A 467 -10.98 -26.45 3.95
C ALA A 467 -11.22 -25.73 5.29
N VAL A 468 -12.30 -26.10 5.98
CA VAL A 468 -12.69 -25.52 7.28
C VAL A 468 -11.67 -25.79 8.39
N ASP A 469 -10.87 -26.85 8.24
CA ASP A 469 -9.77 -27.17 9.14
C ASP A 469 -8.47 -26.42 8.83
N GLY A 470 -8.46 -25.61 7.75
CA GLY A 470 -7.34 -24.79 7.32
C GLY A 470 -6.47 -25.42 6.22
N HIS A 471 -6.73 -26.67 5.80
CA HIS A 471 -5.94 -27.29 4.75
C HIS A 471 -6.14 -26.59 3.40
N VAL A 472 -5.04 -26.30 2.70
CA VAL A 472 -5.08 -25.67 1.38
C VAL A 472 -4.79 -26.72 0.31
N PHE A 473 -5.70 -26.84 -0.66
CA PHE A 473 -5.63 -27.86 -1.71
C PHE A 473 -5.95 -27.27 -3.09
N LYS A 474 -5.69 -28.04 -4.15
CA LYS A 474 -5.99 -27.61 -5.53
C LYS A 474 -7.49 -27.75 -5.80
N ALA A 475 -8.10 -26.68 -6.31
CA ALA A 475 -9.50 -26.68 -6.71
C ALA A 475 -9.75 -27.66 -7.88
N GLU A 476 -10.93 -28.29 -7.90
CA GLU A 476 -11.34 -29.22 -8.97
C GLU A 476 -11.56 -28.49 -10.31
N SER A 477 -12.01 -27.22 -10.25
CA SER A 477 -12.16 -26.34 -11.41
C SER A 477 -11.29 -25.09 -11.23
N CYS A 478 -10.41 -24.82 -12.19
CA CYS A 478 -9.51 -23.67 -12.17
C CYS A 478 -9.76 -22.80 -13.40
N GLU A 479 -10.59 -21.76 -13.26
CA GLU A 479 -10.60 -20.66 -14.21
C GLU A 479 -9.45 -19.71 -13.90
N HIS A 480 -8.55 -19.52 -14.86
CA HIS A 480 -7.48 -18.53 -14.75
C HIS A 480 -8.06 -17.11 -14.91
N THR A 481 -8.56 -16.57 -13.80
CA THR A 481 -9.12 -15.21 -13.76
C THR A 481 -8.03 -14.18 -13.53
N VAL A 482 -8.25 -12.98 -14.07
CA VAL A 482 -7.44 -11.81 -13.73
C VAL A 482 -7.80 -11.41 -12.31
N TRP A 483 -6.82 -11.41 -11.41
CA TRP A 483 -7.04 -11.02 -10.03
C TRP A 483 -6.54 -9.61 -9.77
N ASN A 484 -7.32 -8.82 -9.04
CA ASN A 484 -6.89 -7.52 -8.53
C ASN A 484 -6.53 -7.70 -7.06
N ALA A 485 -5.28 -7.42 -6.70
CA ALA A 485 -4.85 -7.50 -5.32
C ALA A 485 -5.55 -6.38 -4.51
N PRO A 486 -6.14 -6.70 -3.35
CA PRO A 486 -6.81 -5.69 -2.52
C PRO A 486 -5.82 -4.71 -1.87
N THR A 487 -4.61 -5.17 -1.57
CA THR A 487 -3.51 -4.33 -1.08
C THR A 487 -2.21 -4.64 -1.84
N PRO A 488 -1.21 -3.74 -1.80
CA PRO A 488 0.09 -4.00 -2.41
C PRO A 488 0.80 -5.25 -1.85
N VAL A 489 0.64 -5.56 -0.55
CA VAL A 489 1.24 -6.75 0.09
C VAL A 489 0.66 -8.03 -0.50
N TRP A 490 -0.64 -8.04 -0.80
CA TRP A 490 -1.29 -9.14 -1.49
C TRP A 490 -0.78 -9.34 -2.93
N ALA A 491 -0.37 -8.28 -3.62
CA ALA A 491 0.28 -8.40 -4.92
C ALA A 491 1.68 -9.03 -4.80
N LEU A 492 2.44 -8.74 -3.74
CA LEU A 492 3.72 -9.42 -3.43
C LEU A 492 3.51 -10.91 -3.13
N ALA A 493 2.49 -11.24 -2.32
CA ALA A 493 2.09 -12.62 -2.05
C ALA A 493 1.75 -13.39 -3.33
N PHE A 494 1.04 -12.75 -4.26
CA PHE A 494 0.68 -13.35 -5.55
C PHE A 494 1.88 -13.52 -6.48
N ALA A 495 2.82 -12.56 -6.46
CA ALA A 495 4.10 -12.70 -7.14
C ALA A 495 4.94 -13.86 -6.58
N LEU A 496 5.02 -13.99 -5.25
CA LEU A 496 5.72 -15.11 -4.60
C LEU A 496 5.09 -16.46 -4.95
N ALA A 497 3.75 -16.56 -4.92
CA ALA A 497 3.04 -17.78 -5.33
C ALA A 497 3.23 -18.10 -6.82
N ALA A 498 3.31 -17.07 -7.68
CA ALA A 498 3.61 -17.25 -9.11
C ALA A 498 5.04 -17.75 -9.37
N CYS A 499 5.99 -17.54 -8.45
CA CYS A 499 7.28 -18.22 -8.50
C CYS A 499 7.15 -19.74 -8.37
N ALA A 500 6.17 -20.24 -7.61
CA ALA A 500 5.90 -21.68 -7.50
C ALA A 500 5.14 -22.26 -8.70
N LYS A 501 4.22 -21.49 -9.29
CA LYS A 501 3.53 -21.88 -10.53
C LYS A 501 3.29 -20.64 -11.43
N PRO A 502 4.08 -20.47 -12.51
CA PRO A 502 4.00 -19.33 -13.43
C PRO A 502 2.67 -19.14 -14.14
N HIS A 503 2.59 -18.03 -14.91
CA HIS A 503 1.47 -17.62 -15.76
C HIS A 503 0.22 -17.20 -14.99
N ARG A 504 0.42 -16.49 -13.87
CA ARG A 504 -0.66 -15.85 -13.11
C ARG A 504 -0.94 -14.44 -13.64
N LYS A 505 -2.20 -14.01 -13.57
CA LYS A 505 -2.65 -12.74 -14.15
C LYS A 505 -3.05 -11.75 -13.06
N LEU A 506 -2.26 -10.68 -12.92
CA LEU A 506 -2.53 -9.57 -12.01
C LEU A 506 -3.12 -8.39 -12.79
N GLY A 507 -4.28 -7.88 -12.38
CA GLY A 507 -4.99 -6.81 -13.09
C GLY A 507 -4.55 -5.39 -12.69
N ASN A 508 -3.95 -5.23 -11.51
CA ASN A 508 -3.54 -3.94 -10.95
C ASN A 508 -2.06 -3.93 -10.49
N PRO A 509 -1.08 -4.28 -11.34
CA PRO A 509 0.34 -4.30 -10.94
C PRO A 509 0.85 -2.96 -10.39
N GLY A 510 0.23 -1.84 -10.78
CA GLY A 510 0.58 -0.51 -10.30
C GLY A 510 0.42 -0.32 -8.79
N CYS A 511 -0.40 -1.10 -8.09
CA CYS A 511 -0.55 -0.96 -6.62
C CYS A 511 0.77 -1.18 -5.87
N VAL A 512 1.70 -1.96 -6.41
CA VAL A 512 2.98 -2.24 -5.74
C VAL A 512 3.88 -1.01 -5.65
N THR A 513 3.65 0.06 -6.43
CA THR A 513 4.44 1.29 -6.31
C THR A 513 4.30 1.95 -4.94
N GLU A 514 3.16 1.73 -4.27
CA GLU A 514 2.92 2.23 -2.92
C GLU A 514 3.87 1.60 -1.89
N LEU A 515 4.29 0.35 -2.12
CA LEU A 515 5.30 -0.31 -1.28
C LEU A 515 6.71 -0.18 -1.86
N TYR A 516 6.91 -0.63 -3.10
CA TYR A 516 8.22 -0.64 -3.73
C TYR A 516 8.15 -0.41 -5.25
N PRO A 517 8.40 0.83 -5.71
CA PRO A 517 8.32 1.18 -7.13
C PRO A 517 9.17 0.32 -8.08
N ALA A 518 10.34 -0.12 -7.63
CA ALA A 518 11.27 -0.91 -8.44
C ALA A 518 10.94 -2.42 -8.46
N PHE A 519 9.89 -2.87 -7.74
CA PHE A 519 9.60 -4.29 -7.54
C PHE A 519 9.49 -5.08 -8.84
N TRP A 520 8.70 -4.62 -9.80
CA TRP A 520 8.47 -5.39 -11.04
C TRP A 520 9.71 -5.45 -11.94
N SER A 521 10.55 -4.42 -11.92
CA SER A 521 11.84 -4.44 -12.62
C SER A 521 12.74 -5.54 -12.04
N LEU A 522 12.83 -5.59 -10.71
CA LEU A 522 13.57 -6.62 -9.98
C LEU A 522 13.00 -8.02 -10.20
N TYR A 523 11.69 -8.18 -10.08
CA TYR A 523 11.01 -9.46 -10.25
C TYR A 523 11.22 -10.05 -11.66
N ASN A 524 11.16 -9.21 -12.70
CA ASN A 524 11.43 -9.61 -14.09
C ASN A 524 12.92 -9.80 -14.39
N ALA A 525 13.80 -9.46 -13.45
CA ALA A 525 15.24 -9.64 -13.54
C ALA A 525 15.74 -10.88 -12.78
N LEU A 526 14.86 -11.59 -12.06
CA LEU A 526 15.19 -12.89 -11.48
C LEU A 526 15.75 -13.86 -12.54
N PRO A 527 16.57 -14.86 -12.15
CA PRO A 527 16.99 -15.19 -10.78
C PRO A 527 18.12 -14.31 -10.23
N ASP A 528 18.84 -13.57 -11.07
CA ASP A 528 20.00 -12.74 -10.69
C ASP A 528 19.86 -11.31 -11.25
N PRO A 529 19.16 -10.41 -10.52
CA PRO A 529 18.96 -9.03 -10.98
C PRO A 529 20.25 -8.24 -11.15
N ALA A 530 21.27 -8.50 -10.32
CA ALA A 530 22.53 -7.77 -10.35
C ALA A 530 23.32 -8.05 -11.63
N GLU A 531 23.38 -9.32 -12.07
CA GLU A 531 24.04 -9.69 -13.33
C GLU A 531 23.35 -9.05 -14.55
N LYS A 532 22.02 -8.95 -14.53
CA LYS A 532 21.24 -8.34 -15.61
C LYS A 532 21.55 -6.84 -15.76
N VAL A 533 21.63 -6.10 -14.66
CA VAL A 533 22.00 -4.66 -14.67
C VAL A 533 23.39 -4.48 -15.26
N VAL A 534 24.38 -5.25 -14.81
CA VAL A 534 25.76 -5.18 -15.33
C VAL A 534 25.82 -5.51 -16.82
N ARG A 535 25.03 -6.49 -17.29
CA ARG A 535 24.95 -6.85 -18.71
C ARG A 535 24.32 -5.73 -19.55
N GLU A 536 23.27 -5.10 -19.04
CA GLU A 536 22.60 -3.97 -19.71
C GLU A 536 23.53 -2.74 -19.79
N GLU A 537 24.27 -2.41 -18.74
CA GLU A 537 25.27 -1.33 -18.75
C GLU A 537 26.39 -1.59 -19.75
N LYS A 538 26.98 -2.80 -19.74
CA LYS A 538 28.00 -3.20 -20.73
C LYS A 538 27.47 -3.15 -22.16
N SER A 539 26.21 -3.51 -22.38
CA SER A 539 25.59 -3.45 -23.70
C SER A 539 25.40 -2.01 -24.18
N ARG A 540 25.01 -1.09 -23.29
CA ARG A 540 24.90 0.35 -23.59
C ARG A 540 26.27 0.97 -23.90
N GLU A 541 27.31 0.65 -23.13
CA GLU A 541 28.68 1.11 -23.42
C GLU A 541 29.20 0.57 -24.75
N SER A 542 28.87 -0.68 -25.11
CA SER A 542 29.27 -1.28 -26.38
C SER A 542 28.57 -0.65 -27.59
N ALA A 543 27.31 -0.19 -27.43
CA ALA A 543 26.54 0.49 -28.46
C ALA A 543 27.01 1.93 -28.72
N ILE A 544 27.72 2.55 -27.77
CA ILE A 544 28.24 3.92 -27.88
C ILE A 544 29.61 3.96 -28.58
N LYS A 545 30.29 2.82 -28.79
CA LYS A 545 31.56 2.80 -29.52
C LYS A 545 31.34 3.02 -31.03
N PRO A 546 31.97 4.04 -31.65
CA PRO A 546 31.76 4.32 -33.06
C PRO A 546 32.31 3.19 -33.93
N VAL A 547 31.50 2.70 -34.87
CA VAL A 547 31.90 1.72 -35.88
C VAL A 547 33.03 2.31 -36.71
N LYS A 548 34.26 1.82 -36.53
CA LYS A 548 35.43 2.20 -37.35
C LYS A 548 35.16 1.80 -38.81
N ARG A 549 34.75 2.76 -39.64
CA ARG A 549 34.69 2.60 -41.11
C ARG A 549 36.11 2.35 -41.61
N ARG A 550 36.37 1.14 -42.13
CA ARG A 550 37.58 0.83 -42.90
C ARG A 550 37.55 1.65 -44.19
N ILE A 551 38.41 2.66 -44.29
CA ILE A 551 38.72 3.31 -45.56
C ILE A 551 39.60 2.32 -46.34
N LYS A 552 39.11 1.79 -47.47
CA LYS A 552 39.96 1.13 -48.46
C LYS A 552 40.58 2.23 -49.32
N ALA A 553 41.90 2.40 -49.22
CA ALA A 553 42.65 3.19 -50.19
C ALA A 553 42.60 2.46 -51.54
N LYS A 554 42.38 3.22 -52.61
CA LYS A 554 42.45 2.77 -53.99
C LYS A 554 43.67 3.42 -54.64
#